data_AF-A0A6A6GN47-F1
#
_entry.id   AF-A0A6A6GN47-F1
#
_cell.length_a   1.000
_cell.length_b   1.000
_cell.length_c   1.000
_cell.angle_alpha   90.00
_cell.angle_beta   90.00
_cell.angle_gamma   90.00
#
_symmetry.space_group_name_H-M   'P 1'
#
loop_
_entity.id
_entity.type
_entity.pdbx_description
1 polymer ?
#
loop_
_entity_poly.entity_id
_entity_poly.type
_entity_poly.pdbx_seq_one_letter_code
_entity_poly.pdbx_strand_id
1 'polypeptide(L)'
;MVLGGRKGRGKGVDWQGVVDMVVGRYGDRIESWTSGKARTLEALKGEVMEMLRPFVDADHRDEGEEVERCARQFWPATVEREADDLGTAAKAVKEVCHAVCQGLYTAGKAETYRQAIQTLQALRQWLGWTTWKRCRGCSVDEICFLPIWPMGSEQDFEHPQCLDEVPMDEKHNGYWGRPGPPPGKDRRKQPGSSKGRRRG
;
A
#
# COMPACT_ATOMS: atom_id res chain seq x y z
N MET A 1 -24.18 48.43 4.78
CA MET A 1 -24.11 46.96 4.68
C MET A 1 -22.70 46.53 5.06
N VAL A 2 -22.55 45.92 6.24
CA VAL A 2 -21.28 45.35 6.69
C VAL A 2 -21.19 43.95 6.10
N LEU A 3 -20.24 43.72 5.19
CA LEU A 3 -19.91 42.37 4.73
C LEU A 3 -19.18 41.68 5.89
N GLY A 4 -19.93 40.85 6.61
CA GLY A 4 -19.39 39.99 7.66
C GLY A 4 -18.31 39.09 7.10
N GLY A 5 -17.07 39.31 7.55
CA GLY A 5 -15.95 38.42 7.27
C GLY A 5 -16.27 37.01 7.75
N ARG A 6 -16.32 36.06 6.82
CA ARG A 6 -16.27 34.64 7.14
C ARG A 6 -14.90 34.35 7.75
N LYS A 7 -14.90 34.21 9.07
CA LYS A 7 -13.81 33.65 9.87
C LYS A 7 -13.36 32.35 9.21
N GLY A 8 -12.19 32.36 8.57
CA GLY A 8 -11.63 31.18 7.92
C GLY A 8 -11.45 30.08 8.95
N ARG A 9 -12.15 28.95 8.77
CA ARG A 9 -11.82 27.69 9.46
C ARG A 9 -10.36 27.37 9.12
N GLY A 10 -9.54 27.11 10.14
CA GLY A 10 -8.14 26.71 9.94
C GLY A 10 -8.07 25.59 8.91
N LYS A 11 -7.32 25.80 7.83
CA LYS A 11 -7.18 24.82 6.77
C LYS A 11 -6.33 23.69 7.31
N GLY A 12 -6.93 22.53 7.58
CA GLY A 12 -6.21 21.32 7.94
C GLY A 12 -5.21 20.93 6.84
N VAL A 13 -4.27 20.05 7.19
CA VAL A 13 -3.24 19.55 6.27
C VAL A 13 -3.86 18.57 5.27
N ASP A 14 -3.56 18.75 3.99
CA ASP A 14 -3.92 17.81 2.92
C ASP A 14 -2.98 16.59 2.93
N TRP A 15 -3.26 15.65 3.83
CA TRP A 15 -2.49 14.40 3.93
C TRP A 15 -2.67 13.49 2.71
N GLN A 16 -3.77 13.60 1.98
CA GLN A 16 -3.96 12.83 0.74
C GLN A 16 -2.93 13.27 -0.29
N GLY A 17 -2.79 14.58 -0.53
CA GLY A 17 -1.79 15.11 -1.44
C GLY A 17 -0.35 14.73 -1.05
N VAL A 18 -0.04 14.70 0.26
CA VAL A 18 1.27 14.23 0.75
C VAL A 18 1.49 12.75 0.41
N VAL A 19 0.49 11.88 0.67
CA VAL A 19 0.58 10.45 0.37
C VAL A 19 0.69 10.22 -1.14
N ASP A 20 -0.04 10.95 -1.96
CA ASP A 20 0.02 10.84 -3.42
C ASP A 20 1.42 11.17 -3.95
N MET A 21 2.07 12.20 -3.42
CA MET A 21 3.47 12.52 -3.75
C MET A 21 4.44 11.41 -3.34
N VAL A 22 4.24 10.78 -2.17
CA VAL A 22 5.06 9.67 -1.69
C VAL A 22 4.89 8.44 -2.59
N VAL A 23 3.66 8.01 -2.85
CA VAL A 23 3.35 6.86 -3.70
C VAL A 23 3.85 7.11 -5.13
N GLY A 24 3.63 8.31 -5.67
CA GLY A 24 4.09 8.70 -7.00
C GLY A 24 5.62 8.70 -7.14
N ARG A 25 6.35 9.08 -6.08
CA ARG A 25 7.82 9.09 -6.11
C ARG A 25 8.45 7.70 -5.98
N TYR A 26 7.91 6.86 -5.10
CA TYR A 26 8.57 5.61 -4.71
C TYR A 26 7.93 4.35 -5.32
N GLY A 27 6.65 4.40 -5.69
CA GLY A 27 5.87 3.20 -6.05
C GLY A 27 6.43 2.45 -7.24
N ASP A 28 6.47 3.10 -8.40
CA ASP A 28 6.99 2.48 -9.62
C ASP A 28 8.49 2.15 -9.51
N ARG A 29 9.25 2.91 -8.70
CA ARG A 29 10.69 2.68 -8.53
C ARG A 29 10.98 1.41 -7.73
N ILE A 30 10.31 1.24 -6.58
CA ILE A 30 10.40 0.02 -5.76
C ILE A 30 9.96 -1.20 -6.57
N GLU A 31 8.89 -1.07 -7.34
CA GLU A 31 8.44 -2.14 -8.23
C GLU A 31 9.48 -2.48 -9.31
N SER A 32 10.06 -1.45 -9.96
CA SER A 32 11.10 -1.65 -10.97
C SER A 32 12.31 -2.40 -10.39
N TRP A 33 12.79 -2.02 -9.20
CA TRP A 33 13.91 -2.72 -8.58
C TRP A 33 13.58 -4.16 -8.21
N THR A 34 12.38 -4.40 -7.67
CA THR A 34 11.95 -5.74 -7.27
C THR A 34 11.54 -6.65 -8.43
N SER A 35 11.32 -6.09 -9.63
CA SER A 35 11.07 -6.85 -10.86
C SER A 35 12.32 -7.50 -11.48
N GLY A 36 13.52 -7.19 -10.96
CA GLY A 36 14.79 -7.72 -11.47
C GLY A 36 15.35 -6.96 -12.67
N LYS A 37 14.91 -5.71 -12.90
CA LYS A 37 15.43 -4.86 -13.98
C LYS A 37 16.91 -4.51 -13.82
N ALA A 38 17.34 -4.17 -12.60
CA ALA A 38 18.75 -4.00 -12.28
C ALA A 38 19.39 -5.39 -12.11
N ARG A 39 20.40 -5.73 -12.90
CA ARG A 39 21.01 -7.08 -12.88
C ARG A 39 22.25 -7.20 -12.00
N THR A 40 22.76 -6.08 -11.49
CA THR A 40 23.98 -6.02 -10.67
C THR A 40 23.75 -5.23 -9.40
N LEU A 41 24.56 -5.48 -8.38
CA LEU A 41 24.51 -4.75 -7.11
C LEU A 41 24.83 -3.28 -7.32
N GLU A 42 25.83 -2.97 -8.13
CA GLU A 42 26.34 -1.61 -8.36
C GLU A 42 25.29 -0.75 -9.06
N ALA A 43 24.59 -1.30 -10.06
CA ALA A 43 23.51 -0.61 -10.74
C ALA A 43 22.35 -0.30 -9.78
N LEU A 44 21.94 -1.30 -8.99
CA LEU A 44 20.88 -1.12 -8.00
C LEU A 44 21.26 -0.08 -6.94
N LYS A 45 22.47 -0.16 -6.38
CA LYS A 45 22.99 0.82 -5.42
C LYS A 45 23.04 2.22 -6.01
N GLY A 46 23.57 2.38 -7.22
CA GLY A 46 23.62 3.68 -7.90
C GLY A 46 22.23 4.28 -8.07
N GLU A 47 21.26 3.47 -8.48
CA GLU A 47 19.87 3.89 -8.64
C GLU A 47 19.20 4.31 -7.34
N VAL A 48 19.43 3.58 -6.24
CA VAL A 48 18.87 3.86 -4.91
C VAL A 48 19.56 5.08 -4.29
N MET A 49 20.89 5.14 -4.34
CA MET A 49 21.66 6.23 -3.74
C MET A 49 21.45 7.56 -4.47
N GLU A 50 21.25 7.55 -5.79
CA GLU A 50 20.89 8.79 -6.51
C GLU A 50 19.56 9.37 -6.02
N MET A 51 18.60 8.51 -5.65
CA MET A 51 17.33 8.95 -5.07
C MET A 51 17.49 9.52 -3.66
N LEU A 52 18.43 8.99 -2.87
CA LEU A 52 18.72 9.42 -1.50
C LEU A 52 19.67 10.61 -1.43
N ARG A 53 20.40 10.89 -2.50
CA ARG A 53 21.44 11.93 -2.58
C ARG A 53 21.02 13.30 -2.01
N PRO A 54 19.79 13.81 -2.23
CA PRO A 54 19.39 15.11 -1.67
C PRO A 54 19.35 15.16 -0.14
N PHE A 55 19.33 14.02 0.54
CA PHE A 55 19.21 13.94 2.00
C PHE A 55 20.53 13.67 2.70
N VAL A 56 21.56 13.29 1.93
CA VAL A 56 22.91 12.99 2.41
C VAL A 56 23.66 14.28 2.72
N ASP A 57 24.13 14.43 3.96
CA ASP A 57 25.08 15.48 4.34
C ASP A 57 26.49 14.91 4.24
N ALA A 58 27.19 15.22 3.15
CA ALA A 58 28.52 14.67 2.88
C ALA A 58 29.57 15.08 3.91
N ASP A 59 29.39 16.23 4.57
CA ASP A 59 30.32 16.76 5.55
C ASP A 59 30.06 16.15 6.94
N HIS A 60 28.80 15.81 7.24
CA HIS A 60 28.37 15.23 8.51
C HIS A 60 27.44 14.02 8.29
N ARG A 61 28.04 12.87 7.95
CA ARG A 61 27.29 11.63 7.72
C ARG A 61 26.65 11.11 9.00
N ASP A 62 25.32 11.23 9.07
CA ASP A 62 24.48 10.57 10.08
C ASP A 62 23.28 9.94 9.39
N GLU A 63 23.26 8.61 9.32
CA GLU A 63 22.18 7.89 8.65
C GLU A 63 20.82 8.12 9.31
N GLY A 64 20.77 8.24 10.63
CA GLY A 64 19.50 8.49 11.34
C GLY A 64 18.92 9.84 10.95
N GLU A 65 19.75 10.88 10.90
CA GLU A 65 19.31 12.20 10.45
C GLU A 65 18.97 12.22 8.96
N GLU A 66 19.78 11.58 8.12
CA GLU A 66 19.53 11.51 6.69
C GLU A 66 18.21 10.78 6.37
N VAL A 67 17.89 9.70 7.10
CA VAL A 67 16.62 8.98 7.02
C VAL A 67 15.46 9.87 7.47
N GLU A 68 15.61 10.61 8.57
CA GLU A 68 14.58 11.56 9.03
C GLU A 68 14.35 12.70 8.03
N ARG A 69 15.39 13.25 7.42
CA ARG A 69 15.28 14.26 6.35
C ARG A 69 14.55 13.69 5.12
N CYS A 70 14.91 12.48 4.71
CA CYS A 70 14.23 11.76 3.64
C CYS A 70 12.73 11.55 3.97
N ALA A 71 12.43 11.10 5.18
CA ALA A 71 11.07 10.79 5.62
C ALA A 71 10.17 12.03 5.66
N ARG A 72 10.76 13.21 5.84
CA ARG A 72 10.05 14.51 5.90
C ARG A 72 10.07 15.28 4.59
N GLN A 73 10.58 14.70 3.50
CA GLN A 73 10.69 15.35 2.18
C GLN A 73 9.45 16.13 1.75
N PHE A 74 8.25 15.62 2.05
CA PHE A 74 6.98 16.18 1.61
C PHE A 74 6.16 16.80 2.75
N TRP A 75 6.76 17.02 3.92
CA TRP A 75 6.05 17.63 5.03
C TRP A 75 5.73 19.10 4.76
N PRO A 76 4.48 19.53 4.98
CA PRO A 76 4.14 20.93 4.92
C PRO A 76 4.86 21.72 6.02
N ALA A 77 5.40 22.89 5.69
CA ALA A 77 6.09 23.76 6.65
C ALA A 77 5.23 24.14 7.87
N THR A 78 3.89 24.09 7.75
CA THR A 78 2.98 24.33 8.87
C THR A 78 3.04 23.22 9.92
N VAL A 79 3.27 21.97 9.51
CA VAL A 79 3.35 20.80 10.41
C VAL A 79 4.65 20.83 11.21
N GLU A 80 5.76 21.18 10.57
CA GLU A 80 7.08 21.26 11.25
C GLU A 80 7.08 22.24 12.41
N ARG A 81 6.25 23.28 12.33
CA ARG A 81 6.15 24.33 13.35
C ARG A 81 5.21 24.00 14.51
N GLU A 82 4.31 23.04 14.34
CA GLU A 82 3.23 22.69 15.31
C GLU A 82 3.39 21.26 15.86
N ALA A 83 4.60 20.70 15.79
CA ALA A 83 4.89 19.28 15.97
C ALA A 83 4.64 18.69 17.40
N ASP A 84 4.26 19.51 18.38
CA ASP A 84 4.09 19.08 19.78
C ASP A 84 2.93 18.06 19.96
N ASP A 85 1.95 18.01 19.05
CA ASP A 85 1.02 16.88 18.95
C ASP A 85 0.61 16.59 17.49
N LEU A 86 1.43 15.77 16.83
CA LEU A 86 1.11 15.26 15.49
C LEU A 86 -0.19 14.46 15.52
N GLY A 87 -1.20 14.88 14.74
CA GLY A 87 -2.42 14.11 14.56
C GLY A 87 -2.15 12.71 13.99
N THR A 88 -3.09 11.77 14.15
CA THR A 88 -2.94 10.37 13.74
C THR A 88 -2.48 10.20 12.29
N ALA A 89 -3.01 11.01 11.37
CA ALA A 89 -2.62 10.98 9.96
C ALA A 89 -1.13 11.35 9.77
N ALA A 90 -0.65 12.38 10.46
CA ALA A 90 0.75 12.81 10.39
C ALA A 90 1.70 11.73 10.90
N LYS A 91 1.35 11.10 12.03
CA LYS A 91 2.10 9.98 12.62
C LYS A 91 2.16 8.80 11.64
N ALA A 92 1.03 8.39 11.06
CA ALA A 92 0.97 7.30 10.09
C ALA A 92 1.81 7.58 8.83
N VAL A 93 1.71 8.79 8.27
CA VAL A 93 2.51 9.20 7.11
C VAL A 93 3.99 9.22 7.44
N LYS A 94 4.38 9.71 8.63
CA LYS A 94 5.76 9.69 9.10
C LYS A 94 6.32 8.27 9.12
N GLU A 95 5.60 7.32 9.73
CA GLU A 95 6.03 5.93 9.86
C GLU A 95 6.23 5.28 8.49
N VAL A 96 5.30 5.49 7.56
CA VAL A 96 5.41 4.95 6.19
C VAL A 96 6.61 5.55 5.47
N CYS A 97 6.81 6.88 5.52
CA CYS A 97 7.94 7.53 4.86
C CYS A 97 9.28 7.11 5.49
N HIS A 98 9.33 6.96 6.81
CA HIS A 98 10.51 6.46 7.53
C HIS A 98 10.83 5.02 7.12
N ALA A 99 9.84 4.13 7.05
CA ALA A 99 10.02 2.75 6.59
C ALA A 99 10.57 2.69 5.15
N VAL A 100 10.04 3.52 4.25
CA VAL A 100 10.56 3.65 2.88
C VAL A 100 12.03 4.08 2.91
N CYS A 101 12.33 5.23 3.52
CA CYS A 101 13.68 5.79 3.53
C CYS A 101 14.70 4.83 4.20
N GLN A 102 14.36 4.25 5.36
CA GLN A 102 15.19 3.27 6.04
C GLN A 102 15.45 2.03 5.19
N GLY A 103 14.42 1.52 4.51
CA GLY A 103 14.54 0.37 3.62
C GLY A 103 15.45 0.65 2.42
N LEU A 104 15.35 1.85 1.83
CA LEU A 104 16.23 2.30 0.76
C LEU A 104 17.68 2.43 1.22
N TYR A 105 17.94 3.05 2.37
CA TYR A 105 19.28 3.15 2.95
C TYR A 105 19.89 1.76 3.23
N THR A 106 19.09 0.86 3.79
CA THR A 106 19.51 -0.52 4.07
C THR A 106 19.86 -1.26 2.77
N ALA A 107 19.05 -1.13 1.72
CA ALA A 107 19.33 -1.73 0.42
C ALA A 107 20.57 -1.10 -0.26
N GLY A 108 20.74 0.22 -0.15
CA GLY A 108 21.89 0.94 -0.69
C GLY A 108 23.23 0.53 -0.06
N LYS A 109 23.22 0.11 1.21
CA LYS A 109 24.40 -0.38 1.94
C LYS A 109 24.64 -1.88 1.83
N ALA A 110 23.69 -2.66 1.32
CA ALA A 110 23.79 -4.13 1.27
C ALA A 110 25.07 -4.62 0.59
N GLU A 111 25.69 -5.68 1.10
CA GLU A 111 26.97 -6.18 0.57
C GLU A 111 26.79 -7.07 -0.67
N THR A 112 25.59 -7.62 -0.84
CA THR A 112 25.26 -8.52 -1.95
C THR A 112 23.98 -8.08 -2.65
N TYR A 113 23.89 -8.36 -3.96
CA TYR A 113 22.67 -8.12 -4.73
C TYR A 113 21.45 -8.82 -4.12
N ARG A 114 21.65 -10.05 -3.63
CA ARG A 114 20.59 -10.84 -2.98
C ARG A 114 20.04 -10.13 -1.75
N GLN A 115 20.92 -9.63 -0.88
CA GLN A 115 20.51 -8.91 0.33
C GLN A 115 19.75 -7.62 -0.02
N ALA A 116 20.25 -6.84 -0.98
CA ALA A 116 19.60 -5.60 -1.41
C ALA A 116 18.17 -5.86 -1.93
N ILE A 117 18.01 -6.86 -2.80
CA ILE A 117 16.71 -7.22 -3.35
C ILE A 117 15.77 -7.78 -2.28
N GLN A 118 16.26 -8.59 -1.34
CA GLN A 118 15.44 -9.09 -0.23
C GLN A 118 14.91 -7.95 0.64
N THR A 119 15.73 -6.94 0.94
CA THR A 119 15.28 -5.74 1.65
C THR A 119 14.19 -5.00 0.89
N LEU A 120 14.37 -4.77 -0.42
CA LEU A 120 13.38 -4.05 -1.23
C LEU A 120 12.09 -4.86 -1.43
N GLN A 121 12.17 -6.19 -1.54
CA GLN A 121 11.00 -7.07 -1.62
C GLN A 121 10.22 -7.07 -0.31
N ALA A 122 10.91 -7.15 0.83
CA ALA A 122 10.27 -7.06 2.14
C ALA A 122 9.59 -5.69 2.34
N LEU A 123 10.25 -4.60 1.92
CA LEU A 123 9.65 -3.26 1.93
C LEU A 123 8.40 -3.18 1.05
N ARG A 124 8.47 -3.69 -0.19
CA ARG A 124 7.32 -3.74 -1.10
C ARG A 124 6.17 -4.54 -0.49
N GLN A 125 6.46 -5.69 0.11
CA GLN A 125 5.44 -6.51 0.76
C GLN A 125 4.79 -5.79 1.93
N TRP A 126 5.57 -5.12 2.78
CA TRP A 126 5.06 -4.38 3.93
C TRP A 126 4.18 -3.18 3.53
N LEU A 127 4.59 -2.45 2.48
CA LEU A 127 3.83 -1.29 1.99
C LEU A 127 2.49 -1.66 1.37
N GLY A 128 2.43 -2.81 0.68
CA GLY A 128 1.18 -3.32 0.10
C GLY A 128 0.43 -2.33 -0.79
N TRP A 129 1.11 -1.40 -1.47
CA TRP A 129 0.45 -0.34 -2.22
C TRP A 129 -0.37 -0.88 -3.39
N THR A 130 -1.59 -0.36 -3.52
CA THR A 130 -2.53 -0.74 -4.58
C THR A 130 -2.03 -0.42 -5.98
N THR A 131 -1.10 0.54 -6.13
CA THR A 131 -0.48 0.86 -7.43
C THR A 131 0.26 -0.32 -8.07
N TRP A 132 0.67 -1.32 -7.28
CA TRP A 132 1.28 -2.56 -7.77
C TRP A 132 0.26 -3.63 -8.15
N LYS A 133 -1.00 -3.46 -7.74
CA LYS A 133 -2.11 -4.37 -8.04
C LYS A 133 -2.93 -3.77 -9.20
N ARG A 134 -2.34 -3.78 -10.39
CA ARG A 134 -2.97 -3.26 -11.62
C ARG A 134 -2.51 -4.01 -12.86
N CYS A 135 -3.36 -4.05 -13.88
CA CYS A 135 -2.97 -4.52 -15.20
C CYS A 135 -2.14 -3.45 -15.92
N ARG A 136 -1.26 -3.87 -16.84
CA ARG A 136 -0.35 -2.98 -17.59
C ARG A 136 -0.83 -2.74 -19.02
N GLY A 137 -2.10 -2.37 -19.15
CA GLY A 137 -2.77 -2.17 -20.43
C GLY A 137 -3.48 -3.43 -20.89
N CYS A 138 -4.79 -3.32 -21.03
CA CYS A 138 -5.63 -4.36 -21.62
C CYS A 138 -6.00 -3.93 -23.05
N SER A 139 -6.36 -4.91 -23.87
CA SER A 139 -6.95 -4.70 -25.19
C SER A 139 -8.28 -3.96 -25.08
N VAL A 140 -8.78 -3.44 -26.20
CA VAL A 140 -10.01 -2.61 -26.22
C VAL A 140 -11.26 -3.37 -25.81
N ASP A 141 -11.23 -4.69 -25.95
CA ASP A 141 -12.25 -5.68 -25.62
C ASP A 141 -12.00 -6.39 -24.28
N GLU A 142 -10.87 -6.13 -23.64
CA GLU A 142 -10.50 -6.71 -22.36
C GLU A 142 -10.76 -5.73 -21.19
N ILE A 143 -11.06 -6.27 -20.02
CA ILE A 143 -11.19 -5.51 -18.78
C ILE A 143 -10.06 -5.91 -17.84
N CYS A 144 -9.44 -4.92 -17.18
CA CYS A 144 -8.53 -5.22 -16.07
C CYS A 144 -9.33 -5.70 -14.86
N PHE A 145 -9.29 -7.00 -14.60
CA PHE A 145 -10.04 -7.59 -13.51
C PHE A 145 -9.27 -7.44 -12.19
N LEU A 146 -9.84 -6.61 -11.30
CA LEU A 146 -9.49 -6.54 -9.90
C LEU A 146 -10.68 -7.11 -9.11
N PRO A 147 -10.50 -8.21 -8.37
CA PRO A 147 -11.63 -8.88 -7.75
C PRO A 147 -12.26 -8.00 -6.66
N ILE A 148 -13.58 -7.97 -6.65
CA ILE A 148 -14.40 -7.33 -5.61
C ILE A 148 -15.43 -8.36 -5.19
N TRP A 149 -15.59 -8.55 -3.88
CA TRP A 149 -16.53 -9.51 -3.33
C TRP A 149 -17.93 -9.35 -3.96
N PRO A 150 -18.61 -10.44 -4.38
CA PRO A 150 -18.24 -11.85 -4.21
C PRO A 150 -17.33 -12.43 -5.32
N MET A 151 -17.00 -11.64 -6.33
CA MET A 151 -16.30 -12.08 -7.53
C MET A 151 -14.78 -12.11 -7.33
N GLY A 152 -14.16 -13.12 -7.91
CA GLY A 152 -12.74 -13.40 -7.90
C GLY A 152 -12.25 -14.17 -6.68
N SER A 153 -11.01 -14.63 -6.82
CA SER A 153 -10.21 -15.36 -5.85
C SER A 153 -9.10 -14.48 -5.28
N GLU A 154 -8.46 -14.95 -4.20
CA GLU A 154 -7.24 -14.32 -3.67
C GLU A 154 -6.14 -14.22 -4.74
N GLN A 155 -6.04 -15.24 -5.60
CA GLN A 155 -5.09 -15.26 -6.71
C GLN A 155 -5.33 -14.12 -7.70
N ASP A 156 -6.60 -13.79 -7.99
CA ASP A 156 -6.96 -12.70 -8.90
C ASP A 156 -6.59 -11.32 -8.33
N PHE A 157 -6.59 -11.19 -6.99
CA PHE A 157 -6.16 -9.96 -6.33
C PHE A 157 -4.65 -9.84 -6.32
N GLU A 158 -3.98 -10.96 -6.05
CA GLU A 158 -2.52 -11.00 -6.04
C GLU A 158 -1.93 -10.76 -7.42
N HIS A 159 -2.60 -11.26 -8.46
CA HIS A 159 -2.20 -11.20 -9.86
C HIS A 159 -3.35 -10.73 -10.76
N PRO A 160 -3.64 -9.41 -10.82
CA PRO A 160 -4.66 -8.86 -11.70
C PRO A 160 -4.37 -9.16 -13.17
N GLN A 161 -5.37 -9.56 -13.93
CA GLN A 161 -5.26 -9.95 -15.34
C GLN A 161 -6.25 -9.18 -16.21
N CYS A 162 -5.88 -9.01 -17.48
CA CYS A 162 -6.81 -8.58 -18.52
C CYS A 162 -7.64 -9.79 -18.94
N LEU A 163 -8.96 -9.64 -18.95
CA LEU A 163 -9.90 -10.71 -19.27
C LEU A 163 -10.91 -10.22 -20.31
N ASP A 164 -11.18 -11.05 -21.33
CA ASP A 164 -12.25 -10.82 -22.30
C ASP A 164 -13.63 -10.89 -21.64
N GLU A 165 -13.78 -11.82 -20.69
CA GLU A 165 -15.00 -12.03 -19.91
C GLU A 165 -14.64 -12.26 -18.44
N VAL A 166 -15.42 -11.70 -17.52
CA VAL A 166 -15.21 -11.88 -16.08
C VAL A 166 -15.64 -13.30 -15.67
N PRO A 167 -14.75 -14.13 -15.11
CA PRO A 167 -15.07 -15.49 -14.72
C PRO A 167 -16.04 -15.47 -13.53
N MET A 168 -17.20 -16.10 -13.72
CA MET A 168 -18.25 -16.23 -12.70
C MET A 168 -18.36 -17.65 -12.14
N ASP A 169 -17.38 -18.51 -12.43
CA ASP A 169 -17.38 -19.90 -11.97
C ASP A 169 -17.11 -20.01 -10.46
N GLU A 170 -17.36 -21.19 -9.88
CA GLU A 170 -17.16 -21.41 -8.44
C GLU A 170 -15.70 -21.27 -7.98
N LYS A 171 -14.72 -21.38 -8.90
CA LYS A 171 -13.29 -21.25 -8.58
C LYS A 171 -12.87 -19.79 -8.41
N HIS A 172 -13.54 -18.88 -9.11
CA HIS A 172 -13.36 -17.43 -9.01
C HIS A 172 -14.48 -16.81 -8.17
N ASN A 173 -15.00 -17.55 -7.19
CA ASN A 173 -15.96 -17.04 -6.21
C ASN A 173 -15.38 -17.11 -4.81
N GLY A 174 -15.63 -16.07 -4.02
CA GLY A 174 -15.23 -16.04 -2.61
C GLY A 174 -13.78 -15.60 -2.42
N TYR A 175 -13.47 -14.38 -2.87
CA TYR A 175 -12.21 -13.65 -2.63
C TYR A 175 -11.65 -13.79 -1.20
N TRP A 176 -12.52 -13.88 -0.18
CA TRP A 176 -12.15 -14.10 1.24
C TRP A 176 -12.33 -15.55 1.74
N GLY A 177 -12.35 -16.53 0.86
CA GLY A 177 -12.47 -17.96 1.19
C GLY A 177 -13.86 -18.44 1.62
N ARG A 178 -14.94 -17.66 1.36
CA ARG A 178 -16.32 -18.08 1.66
C ARG A 178 -17.25 -17.83 0.47
N PRO A 179 -17.78 -18.89 -0.18
CA PRO A 179 -18.91 -18.72 -1.10
C PRO A 179 -20.13 -18.28 -0.28
N GLY A 180 -20.60 -17.05 -0.51
CA GLY A 180 -21.86 -16.59 0.09
C GLY A 180 -23.01 -17.41 -0.48
N PRO A 181 -23.98 -17.85 0.33
CA PRO A 181 -25.16 -18.52 -0.22
C PRO A 181 -25.92 -17.55 -1.14
N PRO A 182 -26.49 -18.03 -2.27
CA PRO A 182 -27.38 -17.21 -3.08
C PRO A 182 -28.56 -16.71 -2.21
N PRO A 183 -29.06 -15.49 -2.43
CA PRO A 183 -30.18 -14.99 -1.64
C PRO A 183 -31.42 -15.84 -1.93
N GLY A 184 -31.88 -16.54 -0.89
CA GLY A 184 -33.22 -17.11 -0.83
C GLY A 184 -33.31 -18.60 -1.15
N LYS A 185 -33.17 -19.44 -0.11
CA LYS A 185 -34.12 -20.55 0.18
C LYS A 185 -34.25 -20.69 1.70
N ASP A 186 -35.12 -19.88 2.26
CA ASP A 186 -35.51 -19.86 3.65
C ASP A 186 -36.18 -21.21 4.02
N ARG A 187 -35.38 -22.20 4.46
CA ARG A 187 -35.91 -23.43 5.06
C ARG A 187 -36.32 -23.12 6.50
N ARG A 188 -37.56 -22.63 6.66
CA ARG A 188 -38.27 -22.62 7.95
C ARG A 188 -38.15 -23.99 8.62
N LYS A 189 -37.31 -24.11 9.65
CA LYS A 189 -37.34 -25.24 10.60
C LYS A 189 -38.49 -24.98 11.57
N GLN A 190 -39.52 -25.83 11.57
CA GLN A 190 -40.50 -25.87 12.65
C GLN A 190 -39.81 -26.34 13.96
N PRO A 191 -40.14 -25.76 15.13
CA PRO A 191 -39.53 -26.13 16.39
C PRO A 191 -40.15 -27.42 16.95
N GLY A 192 -39.33 -28.16 17.69
CA GLY A 192 -39.52 -29.57 18.03
C GLY A 192 -40.66 -29.88 18.99
N SER A 193 -41.11 -31.14 18.93
CA SER A 193 -41.97 -31.76 19.93
C SER A 193 -41.14 -32.49 20.99
N SER A 194 -41.56 -32.29 22.23
CA SER A 194 -40.93 -32.51 23.51
C SER A 194 -40.71 -33.98 23.92
N LYS A 195 -39.68 -34.20 24.75
CA LYS A 195 -39.39 -35.43 25.52
C LYS A 195 -40.61 -35.91 26.32
N GLY A 196 -40.89 -37.22 26.26
CA GLY A 196 -41.74 -37.96 27.19
C GLY A 196 -41.01 -39.20 27.73
N ARG A 197 -41.24 -39.51 29.01
CA ARG A 197 -40.38 -40.28 29.93
C ARG A 197 -40.94 -41.70 30.17
N ARG A 198 -40.04 -42.68 30.39
CA ARG A 198 -40.18 -43.94 31.18
C ARG A 198 -41.12 -45.07 30.68
N ARG A 199 -40.56 -46.29 30.50
CA ARG A 199 -40.62 -47.45 31.43
C ARG A 199 -40.02 -48.70 30.77
N GLY A 200 -39.39 -49.54 31.59
CA GLY A 200 -38.71 -50.79 31.25
C GLY A 200 -37.64 -51.04 32.30
#